data_AF-A0A0F2NYT0-F1
#
_entry.id   AF-A0A0F2NYT0-F1
#
_cell.length_a   1.000
_cell.length_b   1.000
_cell.length_c   1.000
_cell.angle_alpha   90.00
_cell.angle_beta   90.00
_cell.angle_gamma   90.00
#
_symmetry.space_group_name_H-M   'P 1'
#
loop_
_entity.id
_entity.type
_entity.pdbx_description
1 polymer ?
#
loop_
_entity_poly.entity_id
_entity_poly.type
_entity_poly.pdbx_seq_one_letter_code
_entity_poly.pdbx_strand_id
1 'polypeptide(L)'
;MKKLLTLFLILLFTLTAYSQVSKIKSFTPDSTEFFNEMESFLRASRDGDGKYIMDEFSWQWYGGKFSDEQRKDVYRIANLMLANKKKAFPDFSNYIKTISFFVNSKYQTESSFFSWQKILEKLILGEATSKSASTARKQFVDYLQACNDLFEKNALYSSAATEWKSNNSNYTFGFDSLPFIEFEALNLTCYSKGDSAVILDTRGKYYPTEEIWYGEGGKITWERAGFPSDSVYAVIDDKYNIHLKSPQYEVNNVTFYDLYYFDEPMKGNVREKVLANITEE
;
A
#
# COMPACT_ATOMS: atom_id res chain seq x y z
N MET A 1 -8.54 28.09 -61.63
CA MET A 1 -9.67 27.97 -60.68
C MET A 1 -9.86 26.55 -60.15
N LYS A 2 -9.96 25.51 -60.98
CA LYS A 2 -10.13 24.11 -60.52
C LYS A 2 -9.02 23.63 -59.55
N LYS A 3 -7.74 23.94 -59.81
CA LYS A 3 -6.61 23.57 -58.93
C LYS A 3 -6.58 24.28 -57.57
N LEU A 4 -7.12 25.50 -57.47
CA LEU A 4 -7.24 26.21 -56.18
C LEU A 4 -8.38 25.62 -55.33
N LEU A 5 -9.47 25.20 -55.98
CA LEU A 5 -10.59 24.54 -55.32
C LEU A 5 -10.17 23.17 -54.72
N THR A 6 -9.31 22.43 -55.43
CA THR A 6 -8.79 21.14 -54.93
C THR A 6 -7.84 21.32 -53.75
N LEU A 7 -7.01 22.37 -53.74
CA LEU A 7 -6.13 22.68 -52.61
C LEU A 7 -6.91 23.09 -51.36
N PHE A 8 -8.01 23.84 -51.54
CA PHE A 8 -8.90 24.24 -50.45
C PHE A 8 -9.66 23.04 -49.87
N LEU A 9 -10.06 22.07 -50.70
CA LEU A 9 -10.73 20.84 -50.26
C LEU A 9 -9.80 19.90 -49.46
N ILE A 10 -8.50 19.87 -49.81
CA ILE A 10 -7.49 19.08 -49.09
C ILE A 10 -7.13 19.72 -47.74
N LEU A 11 -7.14 21.05 -47.65
CA LEU A 11 -6.91 21.77 -46.39
C LEU A 11 -8.09 21.67 -45.41
N LEU A 12 -9.31 21.49 -45.91
CA LEU A 12 -10.51 21.25 -45.09
C LEU A 12 -10.60 19.82 -44.55
N PHE A 13 -9.95 18.85 -45.20
CA PHE A 13 -9.92 17.45 -44.76
C PHE A 13 -8.82 17.12 -43.73
N THR A 14 -7.85 18.02 -43.50
CA THR A 14 -6.83 17.83 -42.46
C THR A 14 -7.24 18.40 -41.09
N LEU A 15 -8.42 19.03 -40.98
CA LEU A 15 -8.93 19.62 -39.73
C LEU A 15 -9.91 18.73 -38.96
N THR A 16 -10.32 17.56 -39.48
CA THR A 16 -11.37 16.72 -38.86
C THR A 16 -10.88 15.43 -38.20
N ALA A 17 -9.57 15.23 -38.00
CA ALA A 17 -9.04 13.98 -37.43
C ALA A 17 -8.20 14.15 -36.15
N TYR A 18 -8.35 15.25 -35.41
CA TYR A 18 -8.07 15.20 -33.98
C TYR A 18 -9.33 14.71 -33.29
N SER A 19 -9.38 13.42 -32.96
CA SER A 19 -10.27 12.94 -31.91
C SER A 19 -9.99 13.80 -30.68
N GLN A 20 -10.85 14.79 -30.44
CA GLN A 20 -10.89 15.46 -29.15
C GLN A 20 -11.45 14.41 -28.20
N VAL A 21 -10.56 13.57 -27.67
CA VAL A 21 -10.85 12.83 -26.44
C VAL A 21 -11.18 13.92 -25.45
N SER A 22 -12.48 14.11 -25.20
CA SER A 22 -12.98 15.06 -24.24
C SER A 22 -12.31 14.71 -22.93
N LYS A 23 -11.39 15.56 -22.46
CA LYS A 23 -10.79 15.41 -21.15
C LYS A 23 -11.94 15.34 -20.16
N ILE A 24 -12.09 14.20 -19.51
CA ILE A 24 -13.10 14.00 -18.47
C ILE A 24 -12.96 15.14 -17.45
N LYS A 25 -14.08 15.82 -17.18
CA LYS A 25 -14.12 16.96 -16.25
C LYS A 25 -14.55 16.52 -14.85
N SER A 26 -15.40 15.50 -14.80
CA SER A 26 -15.92 14.86 -13.61
C SER A 26 -16.37 13.45 -13.98
N PHE A 27 -16.34 12.54 -13.01
CA PHE A 27 -17.02 11.27 -13.10
C PHE A 27 -18.47 11.44 -12.64
N THR A 28 -19.40 10.84 -13.38
CA THR A 28 -20.83 10.90 -13.12
C THR A 28 -21.19 9.97 -11.96
N PRO A 29 -21.98 10.42 -10.95
CA PRO A 29 -22.34 9.60 -9.78
C PRO A 29 -23.47 8.60 -10.11
N ASP A 30 -23.35 7.92 -11.24
CA ASP A 30 -24.15 6.77 -11.65
C ASP A 30 -23.23 5.55 -11.77
N SER A 31 -23.71 4.38 -11.35
CA SER A 31 -22.87 3.18 -11.27
C SER A 31 -22.34 2.70 -12.60
N THR A 32 -23.16 2.77 -13.66
CA THR A 32 -22.79 2.27 -14.99
C THR A 32 -21.96 3.33 -15.73
N GLU A 33 -22.38 4.58 -15.65
CA GLU A 33 -21.65 5.69 -16.28
C GLU A 33 -20.25 5.85 -15.66
N PHE A 34 -20.13 5.83 -14.32
CA PHE A 34 -18.84 5.89 -13.63
C PHE A 34 -17.88 4.80 -14.12
N PHE A 35 -18.36 3.56 -14.22
CA PHE A 35 -17.55 2.43 -14.65
C PHE A 35 -17.02 2.64 -16.08
N ASN A 36 -17.91 3.00 -17.01
CA ASN A 36 -17.54 3.22 -18.41
C ASN A 36 -16.60 4.42 -18.59
N GLU A 37 -16.82 5.49 -17.83
CA GLU A 37 -15.96 6.67 -17.82
C GLU A 37 -14.57 6.36 -17.26
N MET A 38 -14.50 5.61 -16.15
CA MET A 38 -13.25 5.15 -15.55
C MET A 38 -12.48 4.23 -16.51
N GLU A 39 -13.16 3.30 -17.17
CA GLU A 39 -12.54 2.43 -18.17
C GLU A 39 -11.97 3.24 -19.33
N SER A 40 -12.76 4.14 -19.89
CA SER A 40 -12.32 5.02 -20.97
C SER A 40 -11.11 5.87 -20.54
N PHE A 41 -11.13 6.39 -19.31
CA PHE A 41 -10.05 7.20 -18.75
C PHE A 41 -8.74 6.42 -18.58
N LEU A 42 -8.79 5.19 -18.06
CA LEU A 42 -7.61 4.34 -17.93
C LEU A 42 -7.09 3.89 -19.30
N ARG A 43 -7.97 3.40 -20.18
CA ARG A 43 -7.59 2.89 -21.50
C ARG A 43 -7.01 3.95 -22.42
N ALA A 44 -7.47 5.20 -22.31
CA ALA A 44 -6.88 6.34 -23.01
C ALA A 44 -5.39 6.56 -22.65
N SER A 45 -4.95 6.16 -21.46
CA SER A 45 -3.55 6.23 -21.05
C SER A 45 -2.77 4.96 -21.39
N ARG A 46 -3.31 3.78 -21.09
CA ARG A 46 -2.72 2.46 -21.33
C ARG A 46 -3.84 1.47 -21.62
N ASP A 47 -4.09 1.18 -22.89
CA ASP A 47 -5.27 0.41 -23.32
C ASP A 47 -5.34 -1.00 -22.69
N GLY A 48 -4.28 -1.80 -22.85
CA GLY A 48 -4.24 -3.17 -22.34
C GLY A 48 -4.35 -3.26 -20.82
N ASP A 49 -3.56 -2.46 -20.09
CA ASP A 49 -3.59 -2.45 -18.62
C ASP A 49 -4.91 -1.88 -18.07
N GLY A 50 -5.45 -0.84 -18.72
CA GLY A 50 -6.72 -0.23 -18.33
C GLY A 50 -7.87 -1.22 -18.49
N LYS A 51 -7.93 -1.93 -19.62
CA LYS A 51 -8.92 -2.98 -19.85
C LYS A 51 -8.82 -4.08 -18.80
N TYR A 52 -7.61 -4.60 -18.56
CA TYR A 52 -7.40 -5.67 -17.57
C TYR A 52 -7.89 -5.27 -16.16
N ILE A 53 -7.53 -4.08 -15.70
CA ILE A 53 -7.92 -3.60 -14.36
C ILE A 53 -9.44 -3.44 -14.24
N MET A 54 -10.10 -2.94 -15.28
CA MET A 54 -11.54 -2.70 -15.25
C MET A 54 -12.35 -3.97 -15.45
N ASP A 55 -11.87 -4.91 -16.26
CA ASP A 55 -12.44 -6.26 -16.36
C ASP A 55 -12.43 -6.93 -14.98
N GLU A 56 -11.31 -6.88 -14.26
CA GLU A 56 -11.19 -7.40 -12.90
C GLU A 56 -12.13 -6.68 -11.92
N PHE A 57 -12.21 -5.34 -11.98
CA PHE A 57 -13.06 -4.51 -11.13
C PHE A 57 -14.57 -4.74 -11.35
N SER A 58 -14.97 -5.12 -12.55
CA SER A 58 -16.38 -5.30 -12.92
C SER A 58 -17.09 -6.32 -12.02
N TRP A 59 -16.39 -7.39 -11.62
CA TRP A 59 -16.93 -8.45 -10.79
C TRP A 59 -17.33 -7.95 -9.41
N GLN A 60 -16.54 -7.09 -8.78
CA GLN A 60 -16.83 -6.53 -7.47
C GLN A 60 -17.82 -5.38 -7.59
N TRP A 61 -17.66 -4.54 -8.62
CA TRP A 61 -18.50 -3.37 -8.83
C TRP A 61 -19.96 -3.73 -9.12
N TYR A 62 -20.22 -4.79 -9.87
CA TYR A 62 -21.58 -5.24 -10.17
C TYR A 62 -22.03 -6.44 -9.31
N GLY A 63 -21.11 -7.14 -8.64
CA GLY A 63 -21.39 -8.33 -7.82
C GLY A 63 -21.93 -8.05 -6.41
N GLY A 64 -22.43 -6.84 -6.14
CA GLY A 64 -23.04 -6.49 -4.84
C GLY A 64 -22.04 -6.39 -3.67
N LYS A 65 -20.75 -6.16 -3.95
CA LYS A 65 -19.72 -6.00 -2.90
C LYS A 65 -19.67 -4.61 -2.26
N PHE A 66 -20.19 -3.60 -2.95
CA PHE A 66 -20.23 -2.22 -2.47
C PHE A 66 -21.62 -1.86 -1.96
N SER A 67 -21.69 -1.24 -0.77
CA SER A 67 -22.87 -0.52 -0.31
C SER A 67 -23.08 0.76 -1.12
N ASP A 68 -24.28 1.34 -1.06
CA ASP A 68 -24.59 2.61 -1.72
C ASP A 68 -23.72 3.77 -1.19
N GLU A 69 -23.41 3.78 0.10
CA GLU A 69 -22.53 4.78 0.71
C GLU A 69 -21.08 4.61 0.26
N GLN A 70 -20.59 3.37 0.14
CA GLN A 70 -19.26 3.12 -0.42
C GLN A 70 -19.16 3.59 -1.87
N ARG A 71 -20.18 3.35 -2.70
CA ARG A 71 -20.21 3.85 -4.09
C ARG A 71 -20.16 5.38 -4.15
N LYS A 72 -20.98 6.06 -3.35
CA LYS A 72 -20.98 7.54 -3.28
C LYS A 72 -19.60 8.07 -2.91
N ASP A 73 -18.93 7.44 -1.95
CA ASP A 73 -17.61 7.85 -1.51
C ASP A 73 -16.54 7.56 -2.59
N VAL A 74 -16.67 6.46 -3.35
CA VAL A 74 -15.83 6.19 -4.52
C VAL A 74 -15.96 7.29 -5.58
N TYR A 75 -17.17 7.72 -5.92
CA TYR A 75 -17.39 8.81 -6.88
C TYR A 75 -16.76 10.11 -6.39
N ARG A 76 -16.94 10.43 -5.10
CA ARG A 76 -16.42 11.63 -4.47
C ARG A 76 -14.90 11.67 -4.50
N ILE A 77 -14.24 10.58 -4.09
CA ILE A 77 -12.77 10.48 -4.08
C ILE A 77 -12.21 10.48 -5.51
N ALA A 78 -12.81 9.77 -6.45
CA ALA A 78 -12.37 9.78 -7.84
C ALA A 78 -12.44 11.18 -8.47
N ASN A 79 -13.52 11.93 -8.19
CA ASN A 79 -13.64 13.33 -8.61
C ASN A 79 -12.63 14.24 -7.91
N LEU A 80 -12.35 14.03 -6.61
CA LEU A 80 -11.33 14.77 -5.88
C LEU A 80 -9.92 14.51 -6.45
N MET A 81 -9.61 13.26 -6.81
CA MET A 81 -8.39 12.87 -7.50
C MET A 81 -8.26 13.58 -8.85
N LEU A 82 -9.34 13.63 -9.63
CA LEU A 82 -9.36 14.28 -10.94
C LEU A 82 -9.12 15.79 -10.82
N ALA A 83 -9.81 16.45 -9.88
CA ALA A 83 -9.65 17.88 -9.60
C ALA A 83 -8.20 18.22 -9.18
N ASN A 84 -7.55 17.31 -8.48
CA ASN A 84 -6.14 17.43 -8.06
C ASN A 84 -5.14 16.85 -9.06
N LYS A 85 -5.57 16.63 -10.31
CA LYS A 85 -4.73 16.23 -11.45
C LYS A 85 -3.95 14.93 -11.20
N LYS A 86 -4.53 13.99 -10.45
CA LYS A 86 -4.00 12.63 -10.33
C LYS A 86 -4.05 11.95 -11.71
N LYS A 87 -3.07 11.09 -11.98
CA LYS A 87 -2.86 10.46 -13.29
C LYS A 87 -3.66 9.16 -13.39
N ALA A 88 -4.09 8.79 -14.60
CA ALA A 88 -4.67 7.48 -14.88
C ALA A 88 -3.80 6.34 -14.32
N PHE A 89 -2.48 6.41 -14.56
CA PHE A 89 -1.48 5.52 -13.98
C PHE A 89 -0.34 6.29 -13.29
N PRO A 90 0.14 5.82 -12.12
CA PRO A 90 -0.38 4.70 -11.34
C PRO A 90 -1.60 5.06 -10.47
N ASP A 91 -1.95 6.34 -10.33
CA ASP A 91 -2.84 6.83 -9.26
C ASP A 91 -4.25 6.20 -9.30
N PHE A 92 -5.02 6.42 -10.37
CA PHE A 92 -6.37 5.86 -10.48
C PHE A 92 -6.36 4.33 -10.59
N SER A 93 -5.40 3.77 -11.35
CA SER A 93 -5.25 2.31 -11.44
C SER A 93 -5.01 1.65 -10.08
N ASN A 94 -4.18 2.26 -9.22
CA ASN A 94 -3.92 1.72 -7.89
C ASN A 94 -5.14 1.90 -6.99
N TYR A 95 -5.83 3.04 -7.08
CA TYR A 95 -7.07 3.28 -6.34
C TYR A 95 -8.15 2.22 -6.64
N ILE A 96 -8.41 1.93 -7.92
CA ILE A 96 -9.39 0.90 -8.35
C ILE A 96 -9.00 -0.48 -7.83
N LYS A 97 -7.71 -0.84 -7.90
CA LYS A 97 -7.21 -2.10 -7.33
C LYS A 97 -7.43 -2.14 -5.82
N THR A 98 -7.10 -1.07 -5.10
CA THR A 98 -7.19 -1.02 -3.64
C THR A 98 -8.63 -1.20 -3.17
N ILE A 99 -9.60 -0.48 -3.75
CA ILE A 99 -11.02 -0.63 -3.37
C ILE A 99 -11.54 -2.04 -3.68
N SER A 100 -11.06 -2.67 -4.76
CA SER A 100 -11.42 -4.05 -5.12
C SER A 100 -10.93 -5.06 -4.10
N PHE A 101 -9.70 -4.91 -3.61
CA PHE A 101 -9.17 -5.75 -2.53
C PHE A 101 -9.91 -5.51 -1.22
N PHE A 102 -10.23 -4.24 -0.93
CA PHE A 102 -10.88 -3.86 0.31
C PHE A 102 -12.25 -4.54 0.47
N VAL A 103 -13.13 -4.43 -0.52
CA VAL A 103 -14.49 -4.99 -0.45
C VAL A 103 -14.54 -6.52 -0.54
N ASN A 104 -13.46 -7.16 -0.96
CA ASN A 104 -13.33 -8.61 -0.94
C ASN A 104 -12.71 -9.15 0.35
N SER A 105 -12.12 -8.28 1.19
CA SER A 105 -11.52 -8.71 2.43
C SER A 105 -12.58 -9.05 3.47
N LYS A 106 -12.49 -10.26 4.03
CA LYS A 106 -13.34 -10.69 5.16
C LYS A 106 -12.98 -10.02 6.49
N TYR A 107 -11.84 -9.34 6.55
CA TYR A 107 -11.32 -8.70 7.77
C TYR A 107 -11.58 -7.20 7.79
N GLN A 108 -11.92 -6.62 6.64
CA GLN A 108 -12.21 -5.20 6.54
C GLN A 108 -13.71 -4.94 6.69
N THR A 109 -14.03 -3.83 7.34
CA THR A 109 -15.40 -3.40 7.62
C THR A 109 -15.73 -2.17 6.78
N GLU A 110 -17.01 -1.86 6.67
CA GLU A 110 -17.43 -0.61 6.05
C GLU A 110 -16.86 0.62 6.78
N SER A 111 -16.76 0.58 8.11
CA SER A 111 -16.10 1.65 8.87
C SER A 111 -14.62 1.78 8.54
N SER A 112 -13.89 0.67 8.37
CA SER A 112 -12.47 0.75 7.99
C SER A 112 -12.31 1.27 6.56
N PHE A 113 -13.25 0.97 5.66
CA PHE A 113 -13.26 1.51 4.28
C PHE A 113 -13.32 3.04 4.30
N PHE A 114 -14.26 3.61 5.06
CA PHE A 114 -14.39 5.06 5.15
C PHE A 114 -13.20 5.72 5.87
N SER A 115 -12.66 5.08 6.91
CA SER A 115 -11.44 5.56 7.57
C SER A 115 -10.25 5.61 6.60
N TRP A 116 -10.09 4.58 5.76
CA TRP A 116 -9.06 4.52 4.72
C TRP A 116 -9.27 5.60 3.64
N GLN A 117 -10.50 5.77 3.11
CA GLN A 117 -10.80 6.82 2.13
C GLN A 117 -10.57 8.23 2.69
N LYS A 118 -10.90 8.46 3.97
CA LYS A 118 -10.65 9.74 4.65
C LYS A 118 -9.16 10.07 4.72
N ILE A 119 -8.30 9.08 4.94
CA ILE A 119 -6.84 9.27 4.87
C ILE A 119 -6.41 9.64 3.45
N LEU A 120 -6.95 8.95 2.45
CA LEU A 120 -6.66 9.22 1.05
C LEU A 120 -7.05 10.66 0.67
N GLU A 121 -8.20 11.14 1.12
CA GLU A 121 -8.64 12.53 0.98
C GLU A 121 -7.65 13.52 1.59
N LYS A 122 -7.22 13.30 2.84
CA LYS A 122 -6.21 14.12 3.50
C LYS A 122 -4.89 14.20 2.70
N LEU A 123 -4.46 13.08 2.12
CA LEU A 123 -3.27 13.04 1.26
C LEU A 123 -3.47 13.77 -0.06
N ILE A 124 -4.66 13.73 -0.65
CA ILE A 124 -4.98 14.48 -1.87
C ILE A 124 -5.00 15.99 -1.58
N LEU A 125 -5.56 16.40 -0.44
CA LEU A 125 -5.66 17.80 0.00
C LEU A 125 -4.36 18.37 0.57
N GLY A 126 -3.32 17.55 0.73
CA GLY A 126 -2.01 17.99 1.20
C GLY A 126 -1.94 18.27 2.70
N GLU A 127 -2.80 17.64 3.50
CA GLU A 127 -2.83 17.80 4.96
C GLU A 127 -1.70 17.03 5.67
N ALA A 128 -1.11 16.04 5.00
CA ALA A 128 0.03 15.31 5.55
C ALA A 128 1.28 16.19 5.59
N THR A 129 2.06 16.03 6.66
CA THR A 129 3.33 16.73 6.81
C THR A 129 4.25 16.34 5.65
N SER A 130 4.60 17.33 4.83
CA SER A 130 5.39 17.13 3.62
C SER A 130 6.39 18.26 3.46
N LYS A 131 7.60 17.93 3.00
CA LYS A 131 8.68 18.91 2.79
C LYS A 131 8.50 19.71 1.50
N SER A 132 7.68 19.20 0.57
CA SER A 132 7.46 19.77 -0.75
C SER A 132 6.23 19.16 -1.43
N ALA A 133 5.74 19.81 -2.48
CA ALA A 133 4.66 19.27 -3.31
C ALA A 133 5.01 17.93 -4.00
N SER A 134 6.29 17.68 -4.30
CA SER A 134 6.72 16.38 -4.84
C SER A 134 6.67 15.29 -3.77
N THR A 135 7.04 15.61 -2.53
CA THR A 135 6.89 14.71 -1.37
C THR A 135 5.41 14.39 -1.14
N ALA A 136 4.53 15.39 -1.12
CA ALA A 136 3.08 15.16 -0.95
C ALA A 136 2.50 14.24 -2.05
N ARG A 137 2.92 14.43 -3.31
CA ARG A 137 2.53 13.53 -4.40
C ARG A 137 3.02 12.11 -4.16
N LYS A 138 4.27 11.94 -3.73
CA LYS A 138 4.86 10.62 -3.45
C LYS A 138 4.09 9.91 -2.31
N GLN A 139 3.79 10.63 -1.23
CA GLN A 139 3.06 10.09 -0.08
C GLN A 139 1.70 9.47 -0.46
N PHE A 140 0.96 10.13 -1.35
CA PHE A 140 -0.29 9.57 -1.90
C PHE A 140 -0.07 8.23 -2.59
N VAL A 141 0.95 8.14 -3.45
CA VAL A 141 1.26 6.92 -4.20
C VAL A 141 1.76 5.81 -3.27
N ASP A 142 2.66 6.15 -2.34
CA ASP A 142 3.23 5.21 -1.38
C ASP A 142 2.14 4.60 -0.49
N TYR A 143 1.22 5.44 0.00
CA TYR A 143 0.11 4.98 0.84
C TYR A 143 -0.80 4.00 0.09
N LEU A 144 -1.21 4.33 -1.15
CA LEU A 144 -2.02 3.42 -1.97
C LEU A 144 -1.30 2.11 -2.28
N GLN A 145 -0.02 2.18 -2.63
CA GLN A 145 0.78 0.99 -2.94
C GLN A 145 0.91 0.09 -1.71
N ALA A 146 1.24 0.66 -0.55
CA ALA A 146 1.35 -0.10 0.70
C ALA A 146 0.01 -0.73 1.10
N CYS A 147 -1.11 -0.04 0.89
CA CYS A 147 -2.43 -0.63 1.13
C CYS A 147 -2.72 -1.81 0.19
N ASN A 148 -2.34 -1.72 -1.09
CA ASN A 148 -2.46 -2.86 -2.01
C ASN A 148 -1.65 -4.07 -1.53
N ASP A 149 -0.37 -3.87 -1.18
CA ASP A 149 0.50 -4.94 -0.70
C ASP A 149 -0.01 -5.52 0.64
N LEU A 150 -0.57 -4.68 1.51
CA LEU A 150 -1.15 -5.12 2.77
C LEU A 150 -2.44 -5.94 2.56
N PHE A 151 -3.36 -5.49 1.69
CA PHE A 151 -4.61 -6.21 1.45
C PHE A 151 -4.41 -7.51 0.68
N GLU A 152 -3.48 -7.53 -0.27
CA GLU A 152 -3.22 -8.70 -1.10
C GLU A 152 -2.37 -9.75 -0.37
N LYS A 153 -1.33 -9.31 0.36
CA LYS A 153 -0.25 -10.20 0.84
C LYS A 153 0.01 -10.11 2.34
N ASN A 154 -0.71 -9.25 3.07
CA ASN A 154 -0.36 -8.83 4.43
C ASN A 154 1.08 -8.29 4.54
N ALA A 155 1.59 -7.70 3.45
CA ALA A 155 2.93 -7.12 3.42
C ALA A 155 2.85 -5.64 3.83
N LEU A 156 3.61 -5.27 4.87
CA LEU A 156 3.86 -3.88 5.23
C LEU A 156 4.85 -3.26 4.24
N TYR A 157 5.79 -4.04 3.73
CA TYR A 157 6.72 -3.60 2.69
C TYR A 157 7.03 -4.76 1.75
N SER A 158 7.17 -4.48 0.46
CA SER A 158 7.50 -5.49 -0.54
C SER A 158 8.40 -4.91 -1.62
N SER A 159 9.49 -5.62 -1.90
CA SER A 159 10.43 -5.36 -2.98
C SER A 159 10.99 -6.68 -3.51
N ALA A 160 11.74 -6.63 -4.62
CA ALA A 160 12.41 -7.82 -5.13
C ALA A 160 13.46 -8.41 -4.15
N ALA A 161 13.98 -7.60 -3.22
CA ALA A 161 15.05 -8.01 -2.31
C ALA A 161 14.57 -8.34 -0.90
N THR A 162 13.48 -7.72 -0.45
CA THR A 162 13.03 -7.79 0.94
C THR A 162 11.52 -7.61 1.02
N GLU A 163 10.88 -8.41 1.87
CA GLU A 163 9.46 -8.31 2.20
C GLU A 163 9.31 -8.30 3.73
N TRP A 164 8.47 -7.40 4.26
CA TRP A 164 8.08 -7.39 5.66
C TRP A 164 6.59 -7.68 5.76
N LYS A 165 6.21 -8.73 6.48
CA LYS A 165 4.83 -9.23 6.53
C LYS A 165 4.29 -9.32 7.95
N SER A 166 3.00 -9.02 8.07
CA SER A 166 2.18 -9.40 9.19
C SER A 166 1.65 -10.82 9.01
N ASN A 167 1.52 -11.57 10.10
CA ASN A 167 0.85 -12.87 10.09
C ASN A 167 -0.69 -12.77 10.11
N ASN A 168 -1.26 -11.57 10.22
CA ASN A 168 -2.69 -11.36 10.29
C ASN A 168 -3.13 -10.06 9.57
N SER A 169 -4.45 -9.91 9.42
CA SER A 169 -5.09 -8.76 8.77
C SER A 169 -5.90 -7.90 9.75
N ASN A 170 -5.59 -7.97 11.05
CA ASN A 170 -6.29 -7.26 12.11
C ASN A 170 -5.56 -5.95 12.42
N TYR A 171 -5.91 -4.91 11.67
CA TYR A 171 -5.33 -3.58 11.84
C TYR A 171 -6.36 -2.49 11.64
N THR A 172 -6.05 -1.30 12.15
CA THR A 172 -6.85 -0.10 12.00
C THR A 172 -6.09 0.97 11.24
N PHE A 173 -6.83 1.84 10.56
CA PHE A 173 -6.29 2.97 9.82
C PHE A 173 -6.37 4.24 10.66
N GLY A 174 -5.27 4.97 10.75
CA GLY A 174 -5.20 6.21 11.48
C GLY A 174 -4.41 7.30 10.77
N PHE A 175 -4.54 8.52 11.29
CA PHE A 175 -3.84 9.69 10.79
C PHE A 175 -3.49 10.60 11.95
N ASP A 176 -2.22 10.95 12.08
CA ASP A 176 -1.74 11.99 13.00
C ASP A 176 -1.27 13.21 12.19
N SER A 177 0.03 13.34 11.96
CA SER A 177 0.66 14.20 10.96
C SER A 177 0.92 13.45 9.64
N LEU A 178 0.88 12.12 9.68
CA LEU A 178 1.10 11.17 8.59
C LEU A 178 0.07 10.03 8.67
N PRO A 179 -0.20 9.33 7.56
CA PRO A 179 -1.01 8.13 7.60
C PRO A 179 -0.28 7.01 8.34
N PHE A 180 -0.98 6.27 9.19
CA PHE A 180 -0.46 5.07 9.83
C PHE A 180 -1.47 3.91 9.82
N ILE A 181 -0.94 2.71 9.97
CA ILE A 181 -1.68 1.46 10.11
C ILE A 181 -1.26 0.83 11.43
N GLU A 182 -2.22 0.67 12.35
CA GLU A 182 -1.97 0.23 13.72
C GLU A 182 -2.38 -1.23 13.90
N PHE A 183 -1.50 -2.00 14.54
CA PHE A 183 -1.70 -3.40 14.86
C PHE A 183 -1.58 -3.57 16.38
N GLU A 184 -2.64 -4.09 16.99
CA GLU A 184 -2.66 -4.40 18.44
C GLU A 184 -1.85 -5.64 18.79
N ALA A 185 -1.68 -6.56 17.82
CA ALA A 185 -0.83 -7.74 17.91
C ALA A 185 -0.53 -8.33 16.52
N LEU A 186 0.73 -8.72 16.28
CA LEU A 186 1.16 -9.51 15.13
C LEU A 186 2.48 -10.23 15.40
N ASN A 187 2.79 -11.19 14.51
CA ASN A 187 4.17 -11.58 14.26
C ASN A 187 4.66 -10.81 13.03
N LEU A 188 5.73 -10.04 13.20
CA LEU A 188 6.35 -9.28 12.13
C LEU A 188 7.52 -10.09 11.56
N THR A 189 7.40 -10.51 10.32
CA THR A 189 8.44 -11.33 9.66
C THR A 189 9.12 -10.55 8.55
N CYS A 190 10.45 -10.49 8.59
CA CYS A 190 11.30 -10.06 7.50
C CYS A 190 11.71 -11.27 6.66
N TYR A 191 11.45 -11.23 5.36
CA TYR A 191 11.93 -12.21 4.39
C TYR A 191 12.98 -11.56 3.47
N SER A 192 14.08 -12.25 3.24
CA SER A 192 15.11 -11.83 2.29
C SER A 192 15.90 -13.03 1.80
N LYS A 193 15.94 -13.22 0.47
CA LYS A 193 16.83 -14.16 -0.22
C LYS A 193 16.83 -15.59 0.37
N GLY A 194 15.67 -16.10 0.74
CA GLY A 194 15.49 -17.46 1.26
C GLY A 194 15.62 -17.61 2.77
N ASP A 195 16.00 -16.56 3.49
CA ASP A 195 16.06 -16.52 4.95
C ASP A 195 14.95 -15.61 5.51
N SER A 196 14.67 -15.75 6.81
CA SER A 196 13.74 -14.91 7.53
C SER A 196 14.17 -14.62 8.96
N ALA A 197 13.72 -13.47 9.48
CA ALA A 197 13.77 -13.16 10.90
C ALA A 197 12.37 -12.73 11.37
N VAL A 198 11.99 -13.17 12.57
CA VAL A 198 10.64 -12.96 13.11
C VAL A 198 10.74 -12.23 14.44
N ILE A 199 9.90 -11.21 14.61
CA ILE A 199 9.55 -10.65 15.91
C ILE A 199 8.15 -11.14 16.25
N LEU A 200 8.06 -12.03 17.23
CA LEU A 200 6.82 -12.64 17.70
C LEU A 200 6.08 -11.71 18.65
N ASP A 201 4.74 -11.75 18.59
CA ASP A 201 3.83 -11.08 19.53
C ASP A 201 4.18 -9.60 19.79
N THR A 202 4.49 -8.87 18.72
CA THR A 202 4.72 -7.42 18.76
C THR A 202 3.46 -6.65 18.37
N ARG A 203 3.44 -5.36 18.67
CA ARG A 203 2.38 -4.42 18.30
C ARG A 203 2.99 -3.08 17.91
N GLY A 204 2.22 -2.24 17.22
CA GLY A 204 2.73 -0.93 16.84
C GLY A 204 2.08 -0.32 15.62
N LYS A 205 2.74 0.72 15.10
CA LYS A 205 2.27 1.55 14.00
C LYS A 205 3.23 1.46 12.83
N TYR A 206 2.70 1.08 11.68
CA TYR A 206 3.37 1.20 10.40
C TYR A 206 3.04 2.54 9.76
N TYR A 207 4.04 3.32 9.35
CA TYR A 207 3.88 4.58 8.63
C TYR A 207 4.26 4.37 7.15
N PRO A 208 3.27 4.17 6.24
CA PRO A 208 3.56 3.76 4.86
C PRO A 208 4.37 4.76 4.06
N THR A 209 4.16 6.05 4.33
CA THR A 209 4.84 7.15 3.63
C THR A 209 6.31 7.30 4.00
N GLU A 210 6.71 6.74 5.14
CA GLU A 210 8.10 6.74 5.61
C GLU A 210 8.73 5.34 5.50
N GLU A 211 7.90 4.32 5.32
CA GLU A 211 8.29 2.92 5.27
C GLU A 211 8.97 2.48 6.58
N ILE A 212 8.45 2.97 7.71
CA ILE A 212 8.96 2.71 9.07
C ILE A 212 7.88 2.00 9.90
N TRP A 213 8.28 0.95 10.59
CA TRP A 213 7.52 0.32 11.68
C TRP A 213 7.98 0.90 13.01
N TYR A 214 7.06 1.38 13.84
CA TYR A 214 7.31 1.74 15.23
C TYR A 214 6.64 0.71 16.14
N GLY A 215 7.45 -0.15 16.73
CA GLY A 215 7.02 -1.30 17.50
C GLY A 215 7.19 -1.15 19.01
N GLU A 216 6.45 -1.95 19.75
CA GLU A 216 6.57 -2.10 21.20
C GLU A 216 6.46 -3.58 21.57
N GLY A 217 7.37 -4.04 22.44
CA GLY A 217 7.41 -5.40 22.91
C GLY A 217 7.69 -6.42 21.82
N GLY A 218 7.47 -7.68 22.15
CA GLY A 218 7.70 -8.82 21.29
C GLY A 218 8.91 -9.66 21.70
N LYS A 219 9.03 -10.82 21.06
CA LYS A 219 10.03 -11.84 21.35
C LYS A 219 10.79 -12.21 20.07
N ILE A 220 12.11 -12.22 20.16
CA ILE A 220 13.01 -12.64 19.09
C ILE A 220 13.52 -14.04 19.44
N THR A 221 13.48 -14.95 18.48
CA THR A 221 13.95 -16.34 18.62
C THR A 221 14.94 -16.68 17.53
N TRP A 222 15.78 -17.69 17.78
CA TRP A 222 16.81 -18.16 16.86
C TRP A 222 16.63 -19.63 16.44
N GLU A 223 15.37 -20.05 16.24
CA GLU A 223 15.04 -21.40 15.79
C GLU A 223 15.70 -21.75 14.45
N ARG A 224 15.89 -20.76 13.57
CA ARG A 224 16.64 -20.91 12.31
C ARG A 224 18.12 -21.29 12.49
N ALA A 225 18.70 -20.99 13.65
CA ALA A 225 20.06 -21.36 14.02
C ALA A 225 20.10 -22.64 14.87
N GLY A 226 18.97 -23.36 14.99
CA GLY A 226 18.87 -24.62 15.73
C GLY A 226 18.60 -24.48 17.22
N PHE A 227 18.35 -23.26 17.72
CA PHE A 227 18.07 -23.04 19.14
C PHE A 227 16.57 -23.12 19.47
N PRO A 228 16.15 -23.85 20.52
CA PRO A 228 14.75 -23.89 20.95
C PRO A 228 14.24 -22.51 21.40
N SER A 229 13.05 -22.11 20.94
CA SER A 229 12.44 -20.80 21.22
C SER A 229 12.04 -20.57 22.68
N ASP A 230 12.03 -21.61 23.50
CA ASP A 230 11.79 -21.56 24.95
C ASP A 230 13.08 -21.47 25.78
N SER A 231 14.23 -21.65 25.14
CA SER A 231 15.53 -21.77 25.82
C SER A 231 16.52 -20.67 25.42
N VAL A 232 16.48 -20.22 24.17
CA VAL A 232 17.31 -19.11 23.66
C VAL A 232 16.44 -18.09 22.95
N TYR A 233 16.22 -16.94 23.59
CA TYR A 233 15.34 -15.89 23.08
C TYR A 233 15.68 -14.53 23.68
N ALA A 234 15.23 -13.45 23.03
CA ALA A 234 15.27 -12.11 23.58
C ALA A 234 13.87 -11.51 23.67
N VAL A 235 13.57 -10.86 24.80
CA VAL A 235 12.36 -10.07 25.02
C VAL A 235 12.70 -8.61 24.84
N ILE A 236 11.91 -7.90 24.05
CA ILE A 236 12.08 -6.47 23.79
C ILE A 236 11.44 -5.69 24.94
N ASP A 237 12.23 -4.92 25.70
CA ASP A 237 11.72 -4.20 26.88
C ASP A 237 11.22 -2.78 26.55
N ASP A 238 11.74 -2.17 25.49
CA ASP A 238 11.44 -0.78 25.09
C ASP A 238 10.80 -0.67 23.70
N LYS A 239 10.32 0.53 23.39
CA LYS A 239 9.87 0.88 22.03
C LYS A 239 11.04 0.91 21.06
N TYR A 240 10.78 0.48 19.83
CA TYR A 240 11.79 0.41 18.78
C TYR A 240 11.20 0.84 17.44
N ASN A 241 12.07 1.01 16.44
CA ASN A 241 11.62 1.26 15.07
C ASN A 241 12.48 0.49 14.06
N ILE A 242 11.87 0.19 12.91
CA ILE A 242 12.51 -0.55 11.83
C ILE A 242 12.24 0.16 10.51
N HIS A 243 13.31 0.46 9.78
CA HIS A 243 13.23 0.88 8.39
C HIS A 243 13.03 -0.34 7.49
N LEU A 244 11.82 -0.49 6.93
CA LEU A 244 11.41 -1.73 6.25
C LEU A 244 12.11 -1.94 4.89
N LYS A 245 12.75 -0.92 4.32
CA LYS A 245 13.58 -1.03 3.11
C LYS A 245 14.77 -1.96 3.25
N SER A 246 15.21 -2.20 4.49
CA SER A 246 16.39 -3.01 4.77
C SER A 246 16.00 -4.35 5.39
N PRO A 247 16.65 -5.46 5.02
CA PRO A 247 16.44 -6.77 5.63
C PRO A 247 17.23 -6.90 6.94
N GLN A 248 17.26 -5.84 7.74
CA GLN A 248 17.97 -5.78 9.00
C GLN A 248 17.21 -4.90 9.97
N TYR A 249 17.39 -5.17 11.25
CA TYR A 249 16.83 -4.36 12.31
C TYR A 249 17.75 -4.36 13.54
N GLU A 250 17.64 -3.32 14.34
CA GLU A 250 18.35 -3.18 15.60
C GLU A 250 17.34 -2.80 16.68
N VAL A 251 17.34 -3.55 17.77
CA VAL A 251 16.50 -3.28 18.94
C VAL A 251 17.42 -3.12 20.13
N ASN A 252 17.32 -1.96 20.76
CA ASN A 252 18.04 -1.67 22.00
C ASN A 252 17.19 -2.09 23.20
N ASN A 253 17.85 -2.32 24.34
CA ASN A 253 17.18 -2.65 25.60
C ASN A 253 16.31 -3.90 25.49
N VAL A 254 16.97 -5.03 25.29
CA VAL A 254 16.36 -6.35 25.37
C VAL A 254 16.82 -7.08 26.62
N THR A 255 16.01 -8.05 27.06
CA THR A 255 16.43 -9.10 27.98
C THR A 255 16.68 -10.37 27.20
N PHE A 256 17.93 -10.80 27.13
CA PHE A 256 18.34 -12.04 26.50
C PHE A 256 18.37 -13.19 27.51
N TYR A 257 17.80 -14.32 27.10
CA TYR A 257 17.75 -15.57 27.84
C TYR A 257 18.47 -16.62 27.04
N ASP A 258 19.43 -17.29 27.68
CA ASP A 258 20.03 -18.53 27.18
C ASP A 258 20.22 -19.46 28.38
N LEU A 259 19.27 -20.39 28.50
CA LEU A 259 19.16 -21.30 29.64
C LEU A 259 20.25 -22.39 29.65
N TYR A 260 21.11 -22.46 28.63
CA TYR A 260 22.22 -23.39 28.57
C TYR A 260 23.50 -22.81 29.16
N TYR A 261 23.72 -21.50 29.00
CA TYR A 261 25.00 -20.86 29.29
C TYR A 261 24.96 -19.83 30.43
N PHE A 262 23.80 -19.28 30.79
CA PHE A 262 23.69 -18.26 31.82
C PHE A 262 22.65 -18.60 32.89
N ASP A 263 23.02 -18.38 34.15
CA ASP A 263 22.11 -18.53 35.29
C ASP A 263 21.10 -17.37 35.39
N GLU A 264 21.47 -16.19 34.88
CA GLU A 264 20.65 -14.98 34.89
C GLU A 264 20.50 -14.38 33.48
N PRO A 265 19.33 -13.79 33.15
CA PRO A 265 19.12 -13.10 31.89
C PRO A 265 20.01 -11.87 31.75
N MET A 266 20.49 -11.59 30.53
CA MET A 266 21.40 -10.47 30.25
C MET A 266 20.68 -9.33 29.55
N LYS A 267 20.99 -8.09 29.95
CA LYS A 267 20.55 -6.90 29.22
C LYS A 267 21.48 -6.61 28.06
N GLY A 268 20.93 -6.19 26.93
CA GLY A 268 21.74 -5.83 25.77
C GLY A 268 20.94 -5.26 24.60
N ASN A 269 21.55 -5.32 23.42
CA ASN A 269 20.95 -4.91 22.16
C ASN A 269 21.01 -6.07 21.18
N VAL A 270 19.97 -6.24 20.36
CA VAL A 270 19.94 -7.22 19.28
C VAL A 270 20.10 -6.49 17.96
N ARG A 271 21.06 -6.93 17.14
CA ARG A 271 21.15 -6.54 15.74
C ARG A 271 20.95 -7.78 14.89
N GLU A 272 19.90 -7.76 14.09
CA GLU A 272 19.54 -8.84 13.19
C GLU A 272 19.72 -8.42 11.74
N LYS A 273 20.27 -9.32 10.93
CA LYS A 273 20.48 -9.11 9.50
C LYS A 273 20.18 -10.40 8.75
N VAL A 274 19.13 -10.35 7.94
CA VAL A 274 18.73 -11.46 7.08
C VAL A 274 19.64 -11.45 5.85
N LEU A 275 20.63 -12.34 5.86
CA LEU A 275 21.66 -12.43 4.83
C LEU A 275 21.29 -13.46 3.75
N ALA A 276 21.80 -13.22 2.54
CA ALA A 276 21.69 -14.17 1.44
C ALA A 276 22.59 -15.38 1.68
N ASN A 277 22.13 -16.58 1.29
CA ASN A 277 22.98 -17.74 1.05
C ASN A 277 24.04 -17.98 2.13
N ILE A 278 23.63 -18.27 3.36
CA ILE A 278 24.52 -18.98 4.28
C ILE A 278 24.54 -20.42 3.78
N THR A 279 25.44 -20.73 2.84
CA THR A 279 25.84 -22.12 2.61
C THR A 279 26.36 -22.66 3.93
N GLU A 280 25.80 -23.78 4.38
CA GLU A 280 26.38 -24.55 5.48
C GLU A 280 27.86 -24.78 5.14
N GLU A 281 28.77 -24.29 6.00
CA GLU A 281 30.17 -24.73 5.99
C GLU A 281 30.29 -26.12 6.61
#